data_AF-A0AB38RJV6-F1
#
_entry.id   AF-A0AB38RJV6-F1
#
_cell.length_a   1.000
_cell.length_b   1.000
_cell.length_c   1.000
_cell.angle_alpha   90.00
_cell.angle_beta   90.00
_cell.angle_gamma   90.00
#
_symmetry.space_group_name_H-M   'P 1'
#
loop_
_entity.id
_entity.type
_entity.pdbx_description
1 polymer ?
#
loop_
_entity_poly.entity_id
_entity_poly.type
_entity_poly.pdbx_seq_one_letter_code
_entity_poly.pdbx_strand_id
1 'polypeptide(L)' 'MKVPAFHSTVPSDLDVYHDNESCILAARIAVSHRAPGVDGRPWCTACASLD' A
#
# COMPACT_ATOMS: atom_id res chain seq x y z
N MET A 1 7.96 8.48 -2.63
CA MET A 1 8.53 8.89 -1.33
C MET A 1 8.26 7.75 -0.36
N LYS A 2 9.27 7.32 0.41
CA LYS A 2 9.06 6.30 1.44
C LYS A 2 8.21 6.84 2.59
N VAL A 3 7.30 6.01 3.06
CA VAL A 3 6.34 6.31 4.13
C VAL A 3 6.17 5.06 5.02
N PRO A 4 5.64 5.20 6.24
CA PRO A 4 5.27 4.03 7.04
C PRO A 4 4.33 3.10 6.27
N ALA A 5 4.47 1.79 6.49
CA ALA A 5 3.68 0.79 5.80
C ALA A 5 2.16 1.00 6.01
N PHE A 6 1.37 0.76 4.98
CA PHE A 6 -0.09 0.79 5.02
C PHE A 6 -0.70 -0.14 3.96
N HIS A 7 -1.96 -0.49 4.11
CA HIS A 7 -2.72 -1.29 3.16
C HIS A 7 -4.15 -0.75 3.01
N SER A 8 -4.88 -1.23 1.99
CA SER A 8 -6.29 -0.85 1.81
C SER A 8 -7.19 -1.66 2.75
N THR A 9 -8.20 -1.00 3.31
CA THR A 9 -9.31 -1.65 4.03
C THR A 9 -10.46 -2.07 3.11
N VAL A 10 -10.40 -1.74 1.82
CA VAL A 10 -11.44 -2.11 0.84
C VAL A 10 -11.23 -3.55 0.39
N PRO A 11 -12.20 -4.46 0.56
CA PRO A 11 -12.03 -5.88 0.22
C PRO A 11 -11.76 -6.19 -1.26
N SER A 12 -12.10 -5.28 -2.17
CA SER A 12 -11.86 -5.44 -3.61
C SER A 12 -10.47 -5.00 -4.07
N ASP A 13 -9.70 -4.34 -3.20
CA ASP A 13 -8.34 -3.92 -3.51
C ASP A 13 -7.37 -5.10 -3.40
N LEU A 14 -6.17 -4.90 -3.95
CA LEU A 14 -5.11 -5.91 -3.87
C LEU A 14 -4.72 -6.16 -2.41
N ASP A 15 -4.53 -7.44 -2.08
CA ASP A 15 -4.12 -7.89 -0.76
C ASP A 15 -2.60 -7.72 -0.55
N VAL A 16 -2.13 -6.48 -0.57
CA VAL A 16 -0.72 -6.10 -0.43
C VAL A 16 -0.57 -4.92 0.53
N TYR A 17 0.64 -4.72 1.07
CA TYR A 17 1.01 -3.46 1.73
C TYR A 17 1.90 -2.58 0.84
N HIS A 18 1.84 -1.28 1.13
CA HIS A 18 2.59 -0.22 0.49
C HIS A 18 3.41 0.54 1.53
N ASP A 19 4.63 0.92 1.16
CA ASP A 19 5.54 1.75 1.97
C ASP A 19 6.09 2.93 1.14
N ASN A 20 5.53 3.17 -0.04
CA ASN A 20 5.94 4.23 -0.94
C ASN A 20 4.71 4.88 -1.56
N GLU A 21 4.45 6.15 -1.23
CA GLU A 21 3.28 6.89 -1.74
C GLU A 21 3.41 7.31 -3.21
N SER A 22 4.62 7.20 -3.80
CA SER A 22 4.80 7.35 -5.25
C SER A 22 4.39 6.11 -6.02
N CYS A 23 4.05 5.00 -5.34
CA CYS A 23 3.50 3.83 -5.99
C CYS A 23 2.12 4.13 -6.57
N ILE A 24 1.94 3.85 -7.85
CA ILE A 24 0.67 4.11 -8.56
C ILE A 24 -0.51 3.35 -7.95
N LEU A 25 -0.27 2.17 -7.35
CA LEU A 25 -1.29 1.39 -6.68
C LEU A 25 -1.62 1.99 -5.31
N ALA A 26 -0.61 2.42 -4.56
CA ALA A 26 -0.79 3.11 -3.29
C ALA A 26 -1.58 4.43 -3.45
N ALA A 27 -1.34 5.16 -4.54
CA ALA A 27 -2.01 6.42 -4.87
C ALA A 27 -3.51 6.25 -5.19
N ARG A 28 -3.97 5.04 -5.57
CA ARG A 28 -5.39 4.73 -5.81
C ARG A 28 -6.17 4.51 -4.52
N ILE A 29 -5.50 4.20 -3.41
CA ILE A 29 -6.14 3.98 -2.12
C ILE A 29 -6.42 5.34 -1.48
N ALA A 30 -7.72 5.68 -1.38
CA ALA A 30 -8.19 6.86 -0.68
C ALA A 30 -7.69 6.86 0.77
N VAL A 31 -7.32 8.02 1.31
CA VAL A 31 -6.74 8.14 2.65
C VAL A 31 -7.66 7.54 3.73
N SER A 32 -8.98 7.71 3.59
CA SER A 32 -9.99 7.11 4.49
C SER A 32 -10.01 5.58 4.49
N HIS A 33 -9.42 4.94 3.48
CA HIS A 33 -9.33 3.49 3.34
C HIS A 33 -7.93 2.95 3.60
N ARG A 34 -7.00 3.78 4.08
CA ARG A 34 -5.66 3.32 4.46
C ARG A 34 -5.68 2.85 5.91
N ALA A 35 -5.30 1.60 6.13
CA ALA A 35 -4.97 1.09 7.46
C ALA A 35 -3.45 1.04 7.62
N PRO A 36 -2.91 1.45 8.78
CA PRO A 36 -1.47 1.40 9.04
C PRO A 36 -0.99 -0.05 9.21
N GLY A 37 0.27 -0.29 8.82
CA GLY A 37 0.95 -1.57 8.99
C GLY A 37 0.78 -2.53 7.81
N VAL A 38 1.36 -3.71 7.99
CA VAL A 38 1.46 -4.78 6.98
C VAL A 38 0.28 -5.74 7.03
N ASP A 39 -0.26 -6.01 8.22
CA ASP A 39 -1.39 -6.95 8.43
C ASP A 39 -1.17 -8.33 7.80
N GLY A 40 0.08 -8.83 7.83
CA GLY A 40 0.46 -10.11 7.22
C GLY A 40 0.48 -10.13 5.69
N ARG A 41 0.18 -8.99 5.04
CA ARG A 41 0.08 -8.90 3.58
C ARG A 41 1.47 -8.93 2.94
N PRO A 42 1.60 -9.49 1.73
CA PRO A 42 2.83 -9.38 0.96
C PRO A 42 3.13 -7.94 0.55
N TRP A 43 4.41 -7.66 0.30
CA TRP A 43 4.83 -6.36 -0.19
C TRP A 43 4.39 -6.14 -1.64
N CYS A 44 3.89 -4.95 -1.94
CA CYS A 44 3.52 -4.57 -3.29
C CYS A 44 4.73 -4.61 -4.24
N THR A 45 4.63 -5.39 -5.32
CA THR A 45 5.68 -5.48 -6.35
C THR A 45 5.99 -4.14 -7.02
N ALA A 46 4.98 -3.26 -7.18
CA ALA A 46 5.20 -1.92 -7.71
C ALA A 46 5.91 -0.99 -6.72
N CYS A 47 5.81 -1.23 -5.40
CA CYS A 47 6.64 -0.55 -4.41
C CYS A 47 8.09 -1.05 -4.49
N ALA A 48 8.30 -2.34 -4.73
CA ALA A 48 9.64 -2.92 -4.90
C ALA A 48 10.40 -2.39 -6.13
N SER A 49 9.70 -1.98 -7.19
CA SER A 49 10.32 -1.34 -8.37
C SER A 49 10.67 0.14 -8.16
N LEU A 50 10.28 0.73 -7.03
CA LEU A 50 10.51 2.15 -6.66
C LEU A 50 11.45 2.29 -5.47
N ASP A 51 12.02 1.17 -5.02
CA ASP A 51 13.05 1.12 -3.96
C ASP A 51 14.45 1.37 -4.54
#